data_AF-A0A553AGF5-F1
#
_entry.id   AF-A0A553AGF5-F1
#
_cell.length_a   1.000
_cell.length_b   1.000
_cell.length_c   1.000
_cell.angle_alpha   90.00
_cell.angle_beta   90.00
_cell.angle_gamma   90.00
#
_symmetry.space_group_name_H-M   'P 1'
#
loop_
_entity.id
_entity.type
_entity.pdbx_description
1 polymer ?
#
loop_
_entity_poly.entity_id
_entity_poly.type
_entity_poly.pdbx_seq_one_letter_code
_entity_poly.pdbx_strand_id
1 'polypeptide(L)'
;MSIPTLALATGDDALLNFSYWVAASRKLRGEVLDFSQRSRFLGFAVEKNDFDRKLHRKPPRLSDYGEYLLELMATSRADLIEPTREIAMGVVTSGRFVPSSPESTGYFGSPAKLSVFALEMLAVMRGEVIDWESFHIPPDRFWLDCARIGLPEPDPVKAAEWGGQLCDAHMATLQADKDNPDMSWFQGFEMVNEAHHLWPISVYAFIRARARLGLATAEIDHPLMRTSFAILKDWTVPAGSWQAQPWFTEIIDRIQQIEPALEPALDLVRNG
;
A
#
# COMPACT_ATOMS: atom_id res chain seq x y z
N MET A 1 -34.23 -22.82 -9.29
CA MET A 1 -33.74 -21.87 -8.29
C MET A 1 -32.40 -21.37 -8.80
N SER A 2 -32.38 -20.15 -9.33
CA SER A 2 -31.26 -19.63 -10.10
C SER A 2 -30.17 -19.11 -9.16
N ILE A 3 -28.97 -19.65 -9.28
CA ILE A 3 -27.76 -19.15 -8.63
C ILE A 3 -27.48 -17.76 -9.23
N PRO A 4 -27.38 -16.67 -8.44
CA PRO A 4 -26.89 -15.42 -8.99
C PRO A 4 -25.42 -15.64 -9.31
N THR A 5 -25.08 -15.52 -10.58
CA THR A 5 -23.71 -15.40 -11.09
C THR A 5 -23.11 -14.09 -10.57
N LEU A 6 -22.75 -14.04 -9.29
CA LEU A 6 -21.63 -13.21 -8.86
C LEU A 6 -20.42 -13.87 -9.50
N ALA A 7 -20.06 -13.36 -10.68
CA ALA A 7 -18.73 -13.58 -11.21
C ALA A 7 -17.76 -13.33 -10.05
N LEU A 8 -16.92 -14.32 -9.77
CA LEU A 8 -15.79 -14.22 -8.86
C LEU A 8 -14.90 -13.09 -9.39
N ALA A 9 -15.22 -11.87 -8.96
CA ALA A 9 -14.36 -10.72 -9.09
C ALA A 9 -13.08 -11.13 -8.36
N THR A 10 -12.00 -11.24 -9.11
CA THR A 10 -10.65 -11.31 -8.53
C THR A 10 -10.46 -10.09 -7.61
N GLY A 11 -9.52 -10.13 -6.66
CA GLY A 11 -9.28 -8.98 -5.77
C GLY A 11 -9.10 -7.66 -6.53
N ASP A 12 -8.56 -7.75 -7.74
CA ASP A 12 -8.37 -6.64 -8.68
C ASP A 12 -9.70 -6.13 -9.28
N ASP A 13 -10.62 -7.02 -9.66
CA ASP A 13 -11.97 -6.65 -10.14
C ASP A 13 -12.80 -5.94 -9.06
N ALA A 14 -12.61 -6.26 -7.78
CA ALA A 14 -13.32 -5.59 -6.68
C ALA A 14 -12.85 -4.12 -6.51
N LEU A 15 -11.56 -3.85 -6.74
CA LEU A 15 -10.96 -2.51 -6.67
C LEU A 15 -11.23 -1.68 -7.94
N LEU A 16 -11.27 -2.32 -9.11
CA LEU A 16 -11.70 -1.69 -10.36
C LEU A 16 -13.18 -1.29 -10.31
N ASN A 17 -14.04 -2.17 -9.77
CA ASN A 17 -15.44 -1.83 -9.50
C ASN A 17 -15.60 -0.78 -8.40
N PHE A 18 -14.64 -0.68 -7.47
CA PHE A 18 -14.66 0.30 -6.38
C PHE A 18 -14.50 1.74 -6.88
N SER A 19 -13.58 2.02 -7.82
CA SER A 19 -13.40 3.35 -8.38
C SER A 19 -14.61 3.82 -9.20
N TYR A 20 -15.21 2.94 -10.00
CA TYR A 20 -16.49 3.19 -10.68
C TYR A 20 -17.65 3.39 -9.69
N TRP A 21 -17.68 2.63 -8.60
CA TRP A 21 -18.80 2.65 -7.64
C TRP A 21 -18.74 3.82 -6.65
N VAL A 22 -17.56 4.27 -6.23
CA VAL A 22 -17.38 5.54 -5.49
C VAL A 22 -17.82 6.72 -6.35
N ALA A 23 -17.41 6.72 -7.63
CA ALA A 23 -17.83 7.74 -8.59
C ALA A 23 -19.35 7.73 -8.83
N ALA A 24 -19.99 6.55 -8.82
CA ALA A 24 -21.42 6.40 -9.14
C ALA A 24 -22.38 6.51 -7.95
N SER A 25 -22.02 6.00 -6.76
CA SER A 25 -23.01 5.77 -5.69
C SER A 25 -22.93 6.73 -4.50
N ARG A 26 -21.78 7.40 -4.29
CA ARG A 26 -21.48 8.26 -3.13
C ARG A 26 -21.75 7.63 -1.74
N LYS A 27 -21.99 6.31 -1.67
CA LYS A 27 -22.14 5.56 -0.42
C LYS A 27 -20.90 4.69 -0.26
N LEU A 28 -20.51 4.39 0.97
CA LEU A 28 -19.35 3.54 1.27
C LEU A 28 -19.85 2.15 1.67
N ARG A 29 -19.22 1.09 1.17
CA ARG A 29 -19.42 -0.29 1.64
C ARG A 29 -18.19 -0.72 2.41
N GLY A 30 -18.15 -0.38 3.70
CA GLY A 30 -17.05 -0.77 4.60
C GLY A 30 -16.75 -2.27 4.54
N GLU A 31 -17.78 -3.11 4.39
CA GLU A 31 -17.66 -4.57 4.27
C GLU A 31 -16.87 -5.00 3.02
N VAL A 32 -17.08 -4.37 1.86
CA VAL A 32 -16.39 -4.76 0.61
C VAL A 32 -14.92 -4.42 0.68
N LEU A 33 -14.62 -3.25 1.23
CA LEU A 33 -13.25 -2.76 1.39
C LEU A 33 -12.50 -3.53 2.44
N ASP A 34 -13.16 -3.84 3.56
CA ASP A 34 -12.55 -4.65 4.60
C ASP A 34 -12.18 -6.05 4.08
N PHE A 35 -13.10 -6.70 3.34
CA PHE A 35 -12.82 -7.95 2.66
C PHE A 35 -11.66 -7.85 1.65
N SER A 36 -11.68 -6.82 0.80
CA SER A 36 -10.65 -6.61 -0.23
C SER A 36 -9.26 -6.43 0.41
N GLN A 37 -9.17 -5.60 1.43
CA GLN A 37 -7.92 -5.35 2.16
C GLN A 37 -7.42 -6.64 2.82
N ARG A 38 -8.26 -7.39 3.54
CA ARG A 38 -7.86 -8.68 4.13
C ARG A 38 -7.39 -9.69 3.08
N SER A 39 -8.09 -9.78 1.96
CA SER A 39 -7.74 -10.68 0.87
C SER A 39 -6.38 -10.32 0.26
N ARG A 40 -6.11 -9.02 0.07
CA ARG A 40 -4.81 -8.53 -0.43
C ARG A 40 -3.69 -8.82 0.56
N PHE A 41 -3.91 -8.58 1.86
CA PHE A 41 -2.96 -8.97 2.91
C PHE A 41 -2.64 -10.47 2.90
N LEU A 42 -3.67 -11.33 2.77
CA LEU A 42 -3.46 -12.78 2.65
C LEU A 42 -2.59 -13.14 1.45
N GLY A 43 -2.84 -12.51 0.29
CA GLY A 43 -2.02 -12.68 -0.90
C GLY A 43 -0.54 -12.38 -0.65
N PHE A 44 -0.25 -11.29 0.07
CA PHE A 44 1.11 -10.94 0.46
C PHE A 44 1.73 -11.92 1.46
N ALA A 45 0.98 -12.42 2.43
CA ALA A 45 1.46 -13.44 3.36
C ALA A 45 1.81 -14.75 2.63
N VAL A 46 0.96 -15.19 1.70
CA VAL A 46 1.21 -16.36 0.85
C VAL A 46 2.46 -16.15 0.00
N GLU A 47 2.57 -15.00 -0.66
CA GLU A 47 3.73 -14.67 -1.50
C GLU A 47 5.03 -14.66 -0.70
N LYS A 48 5.01 -14.07 0.51
CA LYS A 48 6.15 -14.03 1.42
C LYS A 48 6.58 -15.42 1.86
N ASN A 49 5.64 -16.27 2.28
CA ASN A 49 5.92 -17.65 2.64
C ASN A 49 6.56 -18.41 1.47
N ASP A 50 6.02 -18.22 0.26
CA ASP A 50 6.56 -18.80 -0.96
C ASP A 50 7.98 -18.29 -1.28
N PHE A 51 8.23 -16.99 -1.07
CA PHE A 51 9.52 -16.35 -1.23
C PHE A 51 10.56 -16.88 -0.26
N ASP A 52 10.21 -17.08 1.01
CA ASP A 52 11.11 -17.61 2.02
C ASP A 52 11.54 -19.05 1.71
N ARG A 53 10.61 -19.87 1.21
CA ARG A 53 10.87 -21.29 0.91
C ARG A 53 11.65 -21.52 -0.39
N LYS A 54 11.50 -20.64 -1.38
CA LYS A 54 12.07 -20.83 -2.73
C LYS A 54 13.28 -19.91 -2.93
N LEU A 55 14.49 -20.46 -2.77
CA LEU A 55 15.76 -19.73 -2.91
C LEU A 55 15.90 -18.94 -4.23
N HIS A 56 15.39 -19.49 -5.33
CA HIS A 56 15.48 -18.88 -6.66
C HIS A 56 14.22 -18.12 -7.09
N ARG A 57 13.27 -17.89 -6.17
CA ARG A 57 12.12 -17.05 -6.46
C ARG A 57 12.60 -15.62 -6.61
N LYS A 58 12.21 -14.97 -7.72
CA LYS A 58 12.41 -13.53 -7.89
C LYS A 58 11.79 -12.80 -6.69
N PRO A 59 12.43 -11.75 -6.17
CA PRO A 59 11.81 -10.91 -5.16
C PRO A 59 10.40 -10.47 -5.60
N PRO A 60 9.46 -10.34 -4.65
CA PRO A 60 8.22 -9.64 -4.88
C PRO A 60 8.43 -8.19 -5.32
N ARG A 61 7.38 -7.56 -5.84
CA ARG A 61 7.40 -6.14 -6.21
C ARG A 61 7.27 -5.31 -4.95
N LEU A 62 8.33 -4.59 -4.61
CA LEU A 62 8.34 -3.77 -3.40
C LEU A 62 7.29 -2.64 -3.48
N SER A 63 7.04 -2.12 -4.68
CA SER A 63 5.99 -1.13 -4.98
C SER A 63 4.60 -1.59 -4.53
N ASP A 64 4.26 -2.86 -4.70
CA ASP A 64 2.92 -3.38 -4.39
C ASP A 64 2.66 -3.35 -2.87
N TYR A 65 3.68 -3.68 -2.07
CA TYR A 65 3.61 -3.52 -0.61
C TYR A 65 3.52 -2.04 -0.22
N GLY A 66 4.31 -1.19 -0.88
CA GLY A 66 4.33 0.26 -0.63
C GLY A 66 2.97 0.90 -0.86
N GLU A 67 2.41 0.68 -2.04
CA GLU A 67 1.09 1.18 -2.43
C GLU A 67 0.01 0.70 -1.45
N TYR A 68 0.01 -0.58 -1.09
CA TYR A 68 -0.96 -1.13 -0.15
C TYR A 68 -0.78 -0.60 1.28
N LEU A 69 0.45 -0.41 1.76
CA LEU A 69 0.70 0.23 3.06
C LEU A 69 0.18 1.67 3.09
N LEU A 70 0.32 2.43 2.00
CA LEU A 70 -0.27 3.77 1.86
C LEU A 70 -1.79 3.71 1.91
N GLU A 71 -2.41 2.75 1.21
CA GLU A 71 -3.85 2.52 1.27
C GLU A 71 -4.33 2.23 2.70
N LEU A 72 -3.66 1.34 3.42
CA LEU A 72 -3.97 0.99 4.81
C LEU A 72 -3.81 2.20 5.75
N MET A 73 -2.76 3.01 5.57
CA MET A 73 -2.56 4.24 6.32
C MET A 73 -3.66 5.27 6.04
N ALA A 74 -3.98 5.51 4.76
CA ALA A 74 -5.01 6.44 4.33
C ALA A 74 -6.39 6.05 4.88
N THR A 75 -6.71 4.75 4.89
CA THR A 75 -7.97 4.19 5.43
C THR A 75 -7.94 3.91 6.94
N SER A 76 -6.84 4.20 7.63
CA SER A 76 -6.66 3.99 9.07
C SER A 76 -6.76 2.53 9.56
N ARG A 77 -6.38 1.57 8.72
CA ARG A 77 -6.39 0.11 9.01
C ARG A 77 -5.26 -0.37 9.91
N ALA A 78 -5.31 0.01 11.19
CA ALA A 78 -4.24 -0.27 12.15
C ALA A 78 -3.92 -1.77 12.30
N ASP A 79 -4.92 -2.65 12.19
CA ASP A 79 -4.81 -4.10 12.32
C ASP A 79 -3.90 -4.75 11.26
N LEU A 80 -3.87 -4.20 10.05
CA LEU A 80 -3.10 -4.75 8.92
C LEU A 80 -1.79 -4.01 8.64
N ILE A 81 -1.60 -2.79 9.14
CA ILE A 81 -0.39 -1.98 8.86
C ILE A 81 0.88 -2.69 9.33
N GLU A 82 0.96 -3.08 10.61
CA GLU A 82 2.19 -3.68 11.15
C GLU A 82 2.48 -5.06 10.54
N PRO A 83 1.52 -6.00 10.44
CA PRO A 83 1.75 -7.27 9.76
C PRO A 83 2.20 -7.12 8.31
N THR A 84 1.64 -6.16 7.58
CA THR A 84 2.06 -5.86 6.20
C THR A 84 3.47 -5.28 6.16
N ARG A 85 3.81 -4.39 7.10
CA ARG A 85 5.17 -3.83 7.25
C ARG A 85 6.19 -4.92 7.49
N GLU A 86 5.89 -5.87 8.39
CA GLU A 86 6.78 -7.00 8.70
C GLU A 86 7.05 -7.87 7.47
N ILE A 87 6.00 -8.15 6.67
CA ILE A 87 6.15 -8.87 5.40
C ILE A 87 7.09 -8.09 4.46
N ALA A 88 6.80 -6.81 4.23
CA ALA A 88 7.58 -5.97 3.32
C ALA A 88 9.04 -5.84 3.76
N MET A 89 9.28 -5.57 5.04
CA MET A 89 10.63 -5.50 5.61
C MET A 89 11.34 -6.84 5.54
N GLY A 90 10.66 -7.96 5.76
CA GLY A 90 11.24 -9.29 5.60
C GLY A 90 11.70 -9.57 4.16
N VAL A 91 11.03 -9.01 3.15
CA VAL A 91 11.50 -9.05 1.76
C VAL A 91 12.73 -8.16 1.57
N VAL A 92 12.71 -6.92 2.08
CA VAL A 92 13.85 -5.98 2.02
C VAL A 92 15.11 -6.57 2.66
N THR A 93 15.01 -7.07 3.88
CA THR A 93 16.15 -7.57 4.66
C THR A 93 16.65 -8.93 4.17
N SER A 94 15.97 -9.57 3.23
CA SER A 94 16.42 -10.84 2.64
C SER A 94 17.71 -10.70 1.82
N GLY A 95 18.08 -9.47 1.44
CA GLY A 95 19.24 -9.18 0.59
C GLY A 95 19.07 -9.62 -0.86
N ARG A 96 17.90 -10.14 -1.26
CA ARG A 96 17.68 -10.66 -2.62
C ARG A 96 17.43 -9.56 -3.67
N PHE A 97 17.39 -8.30 -3.25
CA PHE A 97 17.44 -7.13 -4.14
C PHE A 97 18.85 -6.77 -4.59
N VAL A 98 19.89 -7.35 -3.96
CA VAL A 98 21.29 -7.17 -4.36
C VAL A 98 21.49 -7.68 -5.80
N PRO A 99 22.17 -6.93 -6.67
CA PRO A 99 22.50 -7.38 -8.02
C PRO A 99 23.17 -8.77 -8.01
N SER A 100 22.70 -9.68 -8.87
CA SER A 100 23.32 -11.02 -9.01
C SER A 100 24.69 -10.99 -9.69
N SER A 101 25.08 -9.87 -10.31
CA SER A 101 26.42 -9.64 -10.84
C SER A 101 26.79 -8.15 -10.80
N PRO A 102 28.09 -7.80 -10.73
CA PRO A 102 28.57 -6.41 -10.75
C PRO A 102 28.25 -5.64 -12.05
N GLU A 103 27.92 -6.36 -13.13
CA GLU A 103 27.58 -5.80 -14.44
C GLU A 103 26.07 -5.56 -14.63
N SER A 104 25.25 -6.07 -13.70
CA SER A 104 23.81 -5.80 -13.73
C SER A 104 23.51 -4.48 -13.03
N THR A 105 22.55 -3.72 -13.55
CA THR A 105 22.07 -2.46 -12.95
C THR A 105 21.29 -2.67 -11.64
N GLY A 106 21.41 -3.85 -11.02
CA GLY A 106 20.62 -4.26 -9.86
C GLY A 106 19.19 -4.63 -10.19
N TYR A 107 18.39 -4.80 -9.14
CA TYR A 107 16.96 -5.06 -9.25
C TYR A 107 16.15 -3.80 -9.55
N PHE A 108 16.73 -2.60 -9.54
CA PHE A 108 16.00 -1.35 -9.76
C PHE A 108 16.61 -0.59 -10.94
N GLY A 109 15.80 -0.32 -11.96
CA GLY A 109 16.15 0.54 -13.09
C GLY A 109 15.88 2.02 -12.85
N SER A 110 15.12 2.35 -11.79
CA SER A 110 14.79 3.71 -11.34
C SER A 110 14.73 3.76 -9.81
N PRO A 111 14.93 4.94 -9.18
CA PRO A 111 14.75 5.10 -7.74
C PRO A 111 13.32 4.73 -7.28
N ALA A 112 13.22 4.03 -6.16
CA ALA A 112 11.99 3.55 -5.56
C ALA A 112 11.25 4.66 -4.81
N LYS A 113 9.94 4.78 -5.02
CA LYS A 113 9.09 5.88 -4.51
C LYS A 113 8.16 5.40 -3.40
N LEU A 114 7.08 4.70 -3.73
CA LEU A 114 5.94 4.46 -2.83
C LEU A 114 6.31 3.55 -1.67
N SER A 115 7.12 2.53 -1.92
CA SER A 115 7.57 1.60 -0.89
C SER A 115 8.52 2.22 0.10
N VAL A 116 9.50 2.99 -0.40
CA VAL A 116 10.39 3.79 0.43
C VAL A 116 9.58 4.77 1.27
N PHE A 117 8.65 5.49 0.66
CA PHE A 117 7.80 6.44 1.37
C PHE A 117 6.99 5.78 2.49
N ALA A 118 6.29 4.68 2.19
CA ALA A 118 5.43 4.00 3.14
C ALA A 118 6.23 3.42 4.33
N LEU A 119 7.32 2.70 4.03
CA LEU A 119 8.15 2.07 5.04
C LEU A 119 8.90 3.09 5.88
N GLU A 120 9.40 4.17 5.27
CA GLU A 120 10.09 5.23 5.99
C GLU A 120 9.13 6.01 6.89
N MET A 121 7.90 6.31 6.45
CA MET A 121 6.90 6.93 7.33
C MET A 121 6.64 6.07 8.57
N LEU A 122 6.47 4.76 8.39
CA LEU A 122 6.27 3.83 9.51
C LEU A 122 7.51 3.75 10.42
N ALA A 123 8.72 3.79 9.85
CA ALA A 123 9.96 3.82 10.63
C ALA A 123 10.07 5.10 11.47
N VAL A 124 9.81 6.27 10.87
CA VAL A 124 9.78 7.56 11.58
C VAL A 124 8.75 7.53 12.71
N MET A 125 7.56 6.98 12.48
CA MET A 125 6.54 6.83 13.51
C MET A 125 6.97 5.95 14.70
N ARG A 126 7.95 5.07 14.48
CA ARG A 126 8.52 4.16 15.48
C ARG A 126 9.84 4.65 16.07
N GLY A 127 10.37 5.78 15.59
CA GLY A 127 11.73 6.23 15.95
C GLY A 127 12.84 5.34 15.40
N GLU A 128 12.56 4.60 14.32
CA GLU A 128 13.47 3.72 13.61
C GLU A 128 14.09 4.43 12.39
N VAL A 129 15.21 3.92 11.89
CA VAL A 129 15.87 4.41 10.65
C VAL A 129 16.10 3.21 9.74
N ILE A 130 15.73 3.35 8.46
CA ILE A 130 16.01 2.35 7.43
C ILE A 130 17.26 2.76 6.66
N ASP A 131 18.25 1.85 6.64
CA ASP A 131 19.46 1.98 5.82
C ASP A 131 19.22 1.38 4.43
N TRP A 132 18.59 2.18 3.55
CA TRP A 132 18.29 1.80 2.17
C TRP A 132 19.54 1.41 1.35
N GLU A 133 20.69 2.01 1.66
CA GLU A 133 21.95 1.74 0.98
C GLU A 133 22.42 0.30 1.25
N SER A 134 22.34 -0.15 2.52
CA SER A 134 22.69 -1.54 2.88
C SER A 134 21.83 -2.60 2.19
N PHE A 135 20.62 -2.24 1.74
CA PHE A 135 19.71 -3.12 1.02
C PHE A 135 19.82 -2.99 -0.51
N HIS A 136 20.68 -2.11 -1.01
CA HIS A 136 20.83 -1.80 -2.45
C HIS A 136 19.51 -1.36 -3.12
N ILE A 137 18.66 -0.67 -2.36
CA ILE A 137 17.40 -0.10 -2.86
C ILE A 137 17.63 1.40 -2.99
N PRO A 138 17.75 1.97 -4.21
CA PRO A 138 17.96 3.40 -4.39
C PRO A 138 16.65 4.16 -4.09
N PRO A 139 16.59 5.00 -3.06
CA PRO A 139 15.38 5.76 -2.76
C PRO A 139 15.25 6.97 -3.67
N ASP A 140 14.02 7.28 -4.11
CA ASP A 140 13.72 8.60 -4.64
C ASP A 140 13.86 9.64 -3.52
N ARG A 141 14.60 10.72 -3.81
CA ARG A 141 14.98 11.71 -2.80
C ARG A 141 13.79 12.47 -2.24
N PHE A 142 12.83 12.85 -3.08
CA PHE A 142 11.67 13.61 -2.63
C PHE A 142 10.82 12.77 -1.67
N TRP A 143 10.52 11.53 -2.07
CA TRP A 143 9.70 10.62 -1.26
C TRP A 143 10.36 10.30 0.08
N LEU A 144 11.69 10.08 0.08
CA LEU A 144 12.45 9.88 1.30
C LEU A 144 12.44 11.11 2.22
N ASP A 145 12.72 12.30 1.68
CA ASP A 145 12.76 13.54 2.46
C ASP A 145 11.37 13.93 2.98
N CYS A 146 10.32 13.70 2.20
CA CYS A 146 8.94 13.90 2.64
C CYS A 146 8.62 13.02 3.87
N ALA A 147 9.05 11.75 3.88
CA ALA A 147 8.88 10.89 5.05
C ALA A 147 9.77 11.31 6.23
N ARG A 148 11.05 11.62 6.02
CA ARG A 148 11.99 11.92 7.12
C ARG A 148 11.84 13.31 7.73
N ILE A 149 11.50 14.29 6.91
CA ILE A 149 11.51 15.72 7.26
C ILE A 149 10.08 16.25 7.27
N GLY A 150 9.32 15.98 6.22
CA GLY A 150 7.94 16.46 6.10
C GLY A 150 6.99 15.82 7.11
N LEU A 151 7.13 14.52 7.39
CA LEU A 151 6.25 13.82 8.33
C LEU A 151 6.36 14.37 9.76
N PRO A 152 7.55 14.56 10.35
CA PRO A 152 7.68 15.11 11.71
C PRO A 152 7.64 16.64 11.77
N GLU A 153 7.48 17.36 10.64
CA GLU A 153 7.46 18.84 10.62
C GLU A 153 6.41 19.40 11.60
N PRO A 154 6.80 20.16 12.64
CA PRO A 154 5.87 20.63 13.66
C PRO A 154 4.96 21.77 13.19
N ASP A 155 5.39 22.59 12.22
CA ASP A 155 4.59 23.69 11.70
C ASP A 155 3.49 23.15 10.76
N PRO A 156 2.20 23.31 11.10
CA PRO A 156 1.11 22.81 10.26
C PRO A 156 1.09 23.43 8.85
N VAL A 157 1.59 24.66 8.68
CA VAL A 157 1.64 25.34 7.37
C VAL A 157 2.72 24.71 6.50
N LYS A 158 3.93 24.53 7.03
CA LYS A 158 5.02 23.84 6.30
C LYS A 158 4.66 22.39 5.99
N ALA A 159 3.96 21.71 6.90
CA ALA A 159 3.45 20.38 6.64
C ALA A 159 2.42 20.35 5.48
N ALA A 160 1.60 21.40 5.35
CA ALA A 160 0.69 21.52 4.21
C ALA A 160 1.46 21.81 2.90
N GLU A 161 2.59 22.54 2.95
CA GLU A 161 3.49 22.70 1.80
C GLU A 161 4.08 21.35 1.35
N TRP A 162 4.55 20.52 2.28
CA TRP A 162 4.96 19.13 1.98
C TRP A 162 3.82 18.31 1.39
N GLY A 163 2.60 18.45 1.93
CA GLY A 163 1.40 17.82 1.39
C GLY A 163 1.07 18.26 -0.04
N GLY A 164 1.26 19.54 -0.37
CA GLY A 164 1.10 20.08 -1.72
C GLY A 164 2.12 19.49 -2.70
N GLN A 165 3.40 19.48 -2.33
CA GLN A 165 4.46 18.85 -3.13
C GLN A 165 4.21 17.35 -3.32
N LEU A 166 3.63 16.69 -2.31
CA LEU A 166 3.25 15.27 -2.39
C LEU A 166 2.09 15.04 -3.36
N CYS A 167 1.16 15.99 -3.50
CA CYS A 167 0.17 15.96 -4.57
C CYS A 167 0.83 16.03 -5.95
N ASP A 168 1.79 16.94 -6.15
CA ASP A 168 2.52 17.07 -7.41
C ASP A 168 3.30 15.80 -7.75
N ALA A 169 4.02 15.24 -6.77
CA ALA A 169 4.77 14.00 -6.94
C ALA A 169 3.88 12.79 -7.23
N HIS A 170 2.70 12.71 -6.60
CA HIS A 170 1.70 11.68 -6.89
C HIS A 170 1.23 11.78 -8.35
N MET A 171 0.88 12.99 -8.81
CA MET A 171 0.46 13.22 -10.20
C MET A 171 1.58 12.96 -11.20
N ALA A 172 2.83 13.31 -10.87
CA ALA A 172 3.98 13.04 -11.72
C ALA A 172 4.25 11.54 -11.87
N THR A 173 4.10 10.77 -10.78
CA THR A 173 4.21 9.31 -10.81
C THR A 173 3.12 8.71 -11.70
N LEU A 174 1.87 9.14 -11.51
CA LEU A 174 0.75 8.73 -12.36
C LEU A 174 0.96 9.05 -13.85
N GLN A 175 1.50 10.24 -14.15
CA GLN A 175 1.75 10.67 -15.52
C GLN A 175 2.85 9.82 -16.18
N ALA A 176 3.94 9.55 -15.46
CA ALA A 176 5.02 8.68 -15.94
C ALA A 176 4.52 7.26 -16.26
N ASP A 177 3.64 6.73 -15.40
CA ASP A 177 2.99 5.43 -15.55
C ASP A 177 2.07 5.38 -16.78
N LYS A 178 1.35 6.48 -17.07
CA LYS A 178 0.47 6.59 -18.24
C LYS A 178 1.19 6.80 -19.57
N ASP A 179 2.23 7.63 -19.57
CA ASP A 179 2.96 7.97 -20.80
C ASP A 179 3.80 6.79 -21.32
N ASN A 180 4.07 5.81 -20.45
CA ASN A 180 4.86 4.64 -20.77
C ASN A 180 4.14 3.37 -20.29
N PRO A 181 3.04 2.95 -20.93
CA PRO A 181 2.27 1.80 -20.49
C PRO A 181 3.04 0.46 -20.55
N ASP A 182 4.12 0.41 -21.34
CA ASP A 182 5.05 -0.73 -21.41
C ASP A 182 6.17 -0.66 -20.35
N MET A 183 6.20 0.39 -19.53
CA MET A 183 7.18 0.54 -18.46
C MET A 183 6.95 -0.55 -17.42
N SER A 184 7.96 -1.38 -17.23
CA SER A 184 7.94 -2.36 -16.15
C SER A 184 8.10 -1.64 -14.80
N TRP A 185 7.64 -2.27 -13.72
CA TRP A 185 7.83 -1.76 -12.35
C TRP A 185 9.32 -1.58 -11.99
N PHE A 186 10.21 -2.31 -12.66
CA PHE A 186 11.65 -2.11 -12.59
C PHE A 186 12.11 -0.72 -13.07
N GLN A 187 11.37 -0.12 -14.00
CA GLN A 187 11.71 1.14 -14.67
C GLN A 187 11.02 2.35 -14.03
N GLY A 188 10.26 2.15 -12.95
CA GLY A 188 9.67 3.23 -12.16
C GLY A 188 8.15 3.27 -12.13
N PHE A 189 7.47 2.28 -12.74
CA PHE A 189 6.03 2.07 -12.62
C PHE A 189 5.68 1.55 -11.22
N GLU A 190 4.98 2.35 -10.41
CA GLU A 190 4.75 2.02 -9.00
C GLU A 190 3.29 2.14 -8.56
N MET A 191 2.41 2.81 -9.31
CA MET A 191 0.97 2.83 -9.02
C MET A 191 0.25 1.77 -9.86
N VAL A 192 -0.06 0.64 -9.24
CA VAL A 192 -0.68 -0.50 -9.95
C VAL A 192 -2.20 -0.42 -9.91
N ASN A 193 -2.79 0.10 -8.84
CA ASN A 193 -4.24 0.15 -8.67
C ASN A 193 -4.83 1.42 -9.28
N GLU A 194 -5.72 1.27 -10.26
CA GLU A 194 -6.32 2.41 -10.97
C GLU A 194 -7.19 3.29 -10.06
N ALA A 195 -7.70 2.77 -8.95
CA ALA A 195 -8.39 3.57 -7.95
C ALA A 195 -7.46 4.64 -7.34
N HIS A 196 -6.18 4.34 -7.20
CA HIS A 196 -5.16 5.24 -6.66
C HIS A 196 -4.72 6.29 -7.68
N HIS A 197 -5.04 6.14 -8.96
CA HIS A 197 -4.85 7.20 -9.95
C HIS A 197 -5.75 8.40 -9.69
N LEU A 198 -6.88 8.17 -9.04
CA LEU A 198 -7.91 9.17 -8.81
C LEU A 198 -7.93 9.62 -7.35
N TRP A 199 -7.59 8.72 -6.43
CA TRP A 199 -7.52 8.99 -5.00
C TRP A 199 -6.05 9.17 -4.55
N PRO A 200 -5.62 10.36 -4.09
CA PRO A 200 -4.22 10.63 -3.73
C PRO A 200 -3.82 9.95 -2.41
N ILE A 201 -3.67 8.62 -2.46
CA ILE A 201 -3.41 7.78 -1.29
C ILE A 201 -2.18 8.18 -0.50
N SER A 202 -1.12 8.63 -1.19
CA SER A 202 0.11 9.09 -0.53
C SER A 202 -0.15 10.28 0.38
N VAL A 203 -0.97 11.23 -0.08
CA VAL A 203 -1.31 12.46 0.67
C VAL A 203 -2.21 12.14 1.86
N TYR A 204 -3.21 11.29 1.67
CA TYR A 204 -4.06 10.86 2.78
C TYR A 204 -3.31 10.01 3.81
N ALA A 205 -2.42 9.12 3.37
CA ALA A 205 -1.53 8.37 4.25
C ALA A 205 -0.65 9.31 5.09
N PHE A 206 -0.04 10.32 4.45
CA PHE A 206 0.75 11.35 5.14
C PHE A 206 -0.05 12.09 6.21
N ILE A 207 -1.24 12.59 5.87
CA ILE A 207 -2.10 13.32 6.84
C ILE A 207 -2.48 12.41 8.02
N ARG A 208 -2.83 11.14 7.75
CA ARG A 208 -3.21 10.17 8.80
C ARG A 208 -2.01 9.78 9.68
N ALA A 209 -0.84 9.59 9.09
CA ALA A 209 0.39 9.31 9.82
C ALA A 209 0.76 10.49 10.74
N ARG A 210 0.65 11.73 10.26
CA ARG A 210 0.85 12.93 11.08
C ARG A 210 -0.13 13.03 12.24
N ALA A 211 -1.42 12.77 11.98
CA ALA A 211 -2.43 12.77 13.03
C ALA A 211 -2.11 11.73 14.13
N ARG A 212 -1.57 10.56 13.78
CA ARG A 212 -1.11 9.55 14.74
C ARG A 212 0.09 9.99 15.57
N LEU A 213 0.92 10.89 15.04
CA LEU A 213 2.01 11.55 15.77
C LEU A 213 1.53 12.71 16.66
N GLY A 214 0.22 13.01 16.67
CA GLY A 214 -0.32 14.18 17.35
C GLY A 214 0.00 15.51 16.65
N LEU A 215 0.42 15.46 15.38
CA LEU A 215 0.76 16.62 14.58
C LEU A 215 -0.42 17.03 13.70
N ALA A 216 -0.72 18.32 13.67
CA ALA A 216 -1.72 18.89 12.77
C ALA A 216 -1.12 19.18 11.39
N THR A 217 -1.95 19.14 10.35
CA THR A 217 -1.61 19.62 9.00
C THR A 217 -2.61 20.71 8.66
N ALA A 218 -2.15 21.87 8.21
CA ALA A 218 -3.05 22.92 7.72
C ALA A 218 -3.76 22.46 6.43
N GLU A 219 -4.71 23.27 5.95
CA GLU A 219 -5.38 22.97 4.68
C GLU A 219 -4.37 22.96 3.53
N ILE A 220 -4.36 21.87 2.75
CA ILE A 220 -3.54 21.75 1.55
C ILE A 220 -4.28 22.40 0.40
N ASP A 221 -3.82 23.58 -0.02
CA ASP A 221 -4.33 24.25 -1.22
C ASP A 221 -3.75 23.61 -2.49
N HIS A 222 -4.36 22.53 -2.94
CA HIS A 222 -3.99 21.88 -4.20
C HIS A 222 -5.23 21.39 -4.95
N PRO A 223 -5.31 21.54 -6.31
CA PRO A 223 -6.48 21.10 -7.08
C PRO A 223 -6.88 19.65 -6.84
N LEU A 224 -5.90 18.74 -6.69
CA LEU A 224 -6.12 17.32 -6.40
C LEU A 224 -6.94 17.09 -5.11
N MET A 225 -6.74 17.95 -4.10
CA MET A 225 -7.43 17.90 -2.81
C MET A 225 -8.85 18.51 -2.86
N ARG A 226 -9.19 19.19 -3.96
CA ARG A 226 -10.49 19.84 -4.21
C ARG A 226 -11.36 19.09 -5.23
N THR A 227 -10.87 17.97 -5.76
CA THR A 227 -11.61 17.14 -6.72
C THR A 227 -12.76 16.36 -6.06
N SER A 228 -13.52 15.59 -6.86
CA SER A 228 -14.54 14.66 -6.37
C SER A 228 -14.04 13.68 -5.30
N PHE A 229 -12.71 13.51 -5.13
CA PHE A 229 -12.09 12.65 -4.12
C PHE A 229 -11.92 13.34 -2.75
N ALA A 230 -12.25 14.63 -2.63
CA ALA A 230 -12.32 15.31 -1.33
C ALA A 230 -13.35 14.64 -0.38
N ILE A 231 -14.36 13.94 -0.93
CA ILE A 231 -15.33 13.16 -0.15
C ILE A 231 -14.68 12.00 0.62
N LEU A 232 -13.48 11.59 0.21
CA LEU A 232 -12.73 10.48 0.80
C LEU A 232 -11.80 10.91 1.94
N LYS A 233 -11.74 12.21 2.27
CA LYS A 233 -10.85 12.71 3.33
C LYS A 233 -11.13 12.12 4.71
N ASP A 234 -12.38 11.78 4.98
CA ASP A 234 -12.84 11.20 6.25
C ASP A 234 -13.02 9.68 6.14
N TRP A 235 -12.58 9.10 5.02
CA TRP A 235 -12.73 7.68 4.78
C TRP A 235 -11.85 6.89 5.75
N THR A 236 -12.53 6.03 6.49
CA THR A 236 -11.94 5.02 7.37
C THR A 236 -12.61 3.69 7.07
N VAL A 237 -11.88 2.59 7.18
CA VAL A 237 -12.42 1.24 7.05
C VAL A 237 -12.30 0.58 8.44
N PRO A 238 -13.40 0.50 9.21
CA PRO A 238 -13.35 -0.16 10.50
C PRO A 238 -13.00 -1.64 10.34
N ALA A 239 -12.09 -2.12 11.18
CA ALA A 239 -11.78 -3.54 11.31
C ALA A 239 -13.07 -4.32 11.68
N GLY A 240 -13.22 -5.54 11.18
CA GLY A 240 -14.42 -6.37 11.35
C GLY A 240 -15.71 -5.87 10.67
N SER A 241 -15.64 -4.87 9.79
CA SER A 241 -16.80 -4.42 9.00
C SER A 241 -17.34 -5.56 8.14
N TRP A 242 -16.46 -6.42 7.64
CA TRP A 242 -16.86 -7.61 6.92
C TRP A 242 -16.94 -8.81 7.85
N GLN A 243 -18.05 -9.55 7.76
CA GLN A 243 -18.24 -10.80 8.47
C GLN A 243 -17.97 -11.98 7.54
N ALA A 244 -17.04 -12.83 7.95
CA ALA A 244 -16.64 -14.00 7.18
C ALA A 244 -17.84 -14.90 6.87
N GLN A 245 -18.06 -15.17 5.59
CA GLN A 245 -19.12 -16.07 5.15
C GLN A 245 -18.64 -17.53 5.22
N PRO A 246 -19.54 -18.52 5.40
CA PRO A 246 -19.15 -19.92 5.57
C PRO A 246 -18.23 -20.46 4.47
N TRP A 247 -18.47 -20.06 3.21
CA TRP A 247 -17.65 -20.46 2.06
C TRP A 247 -16.21 -19.92 2.16
N PHE A 248 -16.02 -18.75 2.74
CA PHE A 248 -14.68 -18.16 2.89
C PHE A 248 -13.94 -18.85 4.04
N THR A 249 -14.62 -19.12 5.15
CA THR A 249 -14.05 -19.93 6.24
C THR A 249 -13.56 -21.28 5.73
N GLU A 250 -14.33 -21.96 4.87
CA GLU A 250 -13.88 -23.22 4.24
C GLU A 250 -12.58 -23.05 3.43
N ILE A 251 -12.45 -21.97 2.66
CA ILE A 251 -11.22 -21.66 1.92
C ILE A 251 -10.05 -21.43 2.88
N ILE A 252 -10.24 -20.61 3.92
CA ILE A 252 -9.19 -20.30 4.91
C ILE A 252 -8.75 -21.57 5.65
N ASP A 253 -9.70 -22.42 6.07
CA ASP A 253 -9.40 -23.70 6.72
C ASP A 253 -8.62 -24.63 5.78
N ARG A 254 -8.96 -24.63 4.49
CA ARG A 254 -8.23 -25.40 3.49
C ARG A 254 -6.81 -24.88 3.29
N ILE A 255 -6.61 -23.56 3.27
CA ILE A 255 -5.27 -22.95 3.18
C ILE A 255 -4.45 -23.34 4.42
N GLN A 256 -5.02 -23.27 5.62
CA GLN A 256 -4.33 -23.67 6.86
C GLN A 256 -3.89 -25.14 6.85
N GLN A 257 -4.72 -26.03 6.30
CA GLN A 257 -4.37 -27.46 6.16
C GLN A 257 -3.20 -27.69 5.19
N ILE A 258 -3.15 -26.93 4.10
CA ILE A 258 -2.12 -27.08 3.05
C ILE A 258 -0.82 -26.41 3.48
N GLU A 259 -0.92 -25.25 4.13
CA GLU A 259 0.20 -24.42 4.57
C GLU A 259 -0.04 -23.91 6.01
N PRO A 260 0.33 -24.72 7.02
CA PRO A 260 0.17 -24.35 8.42
C PRO A 260 0.96 -23.11 8.83
N ALA A 261 2.06 -22.78 8.13
CA ALA A 261 2.88 -21.62 8.45
C ALA A 261 2.14 -20.28 8.27
N LEU A 262 1.02 -20.27 7.54
CA LEU A 262 0.20 -19.08 7.33
C LEU A 262 -0.80 -18.80 8.47
N GLU A 263 -0.90 -19.66 9.49
CA GLU A 263 -1.85 -19.52 10.59
C GLU A 263 -1.94 -18.08 11.19
N PRO A 264 -0.82 -17.38 11.50
CA PRO A 264 -0.90 -16.01 12.01
C PRO A 264 -1.59 -15.04 11.05
N ALA A 265 -1.37 -15.16 9.74
CA ALA A 265 -2.00 -14.32 8.74
C ALA A 265 -3.49 -14.69 8.54
N LEU A 266 -3.81 -15.98 8.58
CA LEU A 266 -5.18 -16.48 8.46
C LEU A 266 -6.05 -16.02 9.64
N ASP A 267 -5.49 -15.96 10.85
CA ASP A 267 -6.21 -15.49 12.03
C ASP A 267 -6.53 -14.00 11.97
N LEU A 268 -5.61 -13.17 11.46
CA LEU A 268 -5.87 -11.76 11.19
C LEU A 268 -7.01 -11.61 10.16
N VAL A 269 -7.00 -12.42 9.11
CA VAL A 269 -8.03 -12.40 8.07
C VAL A 269 -9.40 -12.85 8.60
N ARG A 270 -9.43 -13.80 9.55
CA ARG A 270 -10.68 -14.30 10.17
C ARG A 270 -11.29 -13.34 11.19
N ASN A 271 -10.46 -12.76 12.06
CA ASN A 271 -10.91 -12.19 13.32
C ASN A 271 -10.70 -10.67 13.47
N GLY A 272 -9.89 -10.07 12.58
CA GLY A 272 -9.65 -8.63 12.64
C GLY A 272 -10.83 -7.81 12.17
#